data_AF-A0A7Y5V3I6-F1
#
_entry.id   AF-A0A7Y5V3I6-F1
#
_cell.length_a   1.000
_cell.length_b   1.000
_cell.length_c   1.000
_cell.angle_alpha   90.00
_cell.angle_beta   90.00
_cell.angle_gamma   90.00
#
_symmetry.space_group_name_H-M   'P 1'
#
loop_
_entity.id
_entity.type
_entity.pdbx_description
1 polymer ?
#
loop_
_entity_poly.entity_id
_entity_poly.type
_entity_poly.pdbx_seq_one_letter_code
_entity_poly.pdbx_strand_id
1 'polypeptide(L)'
;MIDKIVDWKHARHSFEDMMSLNIGADVSKSCAQVDSFGEVLDSIRQQRRLRQDQIAVLISCSPAEVSRLIHNKLPKYLTLTEVHQMASLLNCSREELVRLINAFVCYLLFNHGVIDTDAV
;
A
#
# COMPACT_ATOMS: atom_id res chain seq x y z
N MET A 1 9.63 6.65 -26.90
CA MET A 1 10.81 6.61 -26.02
C MET A 1 10.39 7.32 -24.74
N ILE A 2 10.07 6.55 -23.68
CA ILE A 2 9.34 7.04 -22.51
C ILE A 2 10.35 7.59 -21.50
N ASP A 3 10.59 8.90 -21.56
CA ASP A 3 11.23 9.67 -20.49
C ASP A 3 10.16 10.36 -19.65
N LYS A 4 9.69 9.68 -18.61
CA LYS A 4 9.09 10.31 -17.43
C LYS A 4 9.43 9.47 -16.20
N ILE A 5 10.72 9.42 -15.89
CA ILE A 5 11.14 9.21 -14.50
C ILE A 5 10.55 10.40 -13.74
N VAL A 6 9.47 10.14 -13.00
CA VAL A 6 8.91 11.11 -12.05
C VAL A 6 10.06 11.55 -11.16
N ASP A 7 10.38 12.83 -11.18
CA ASP A 7 11.45 13.43 -10.41
C ASP A 7 11.08 13.37 -8.93
N TRP A 8 11.41 12.26 -8.28
CA TRP A 8 11.05 11.96 -6.89
C TRP A 8 11.57 13.00 -5.90
N LYS A 9 12.61 13.78 -6.27
CA LYS A 9 13.09 14.90 -5.45
C LYS A 9 12.10 16.05 -5.42
N HIS A 10 11.42 16.32 -6.54
CA HIS A 10 10.32 17.30 -6.59
C HIS A 10 9.08 16.78 -5.86
N ALA A 11 8.72 15.51 -6.02
CA ALA A 11 7.59 14.93 -5.29
C ALA A 11 7.80 14.94 -3.77
N ARG A 12 9.05 14.71 -3.32
CA ARG A 12 9.42 14.77 -1.91
C ARG A 12 9.36 16.19 -1.33
N HIS A 13 9.89 17.19 -2.03
CA HIS A 13 9.77 18.58 -1.57
C HIS A 13 8.31 19.07 -1.57
N SER A 14 7.51 18.73 -2.58
CA SER A 14 6.07 19.06 -2.57
C SER A 14 5.30 18.33 -1.47
N PHE A 15 5.76 17.15 -1.06
CA PHE A 15 5.20 16.43 0.08
C PHE A 15 5.59 17.10 1.42
N GLU A 16 6.85 17.52 1.56
CA GLU A 16 7.36 18.27 2.72
C GLU A 16 6.70 19.66 2.85
N ASP A 17 6.42 20.34 1.74
CA ASP A 17 5.66 21.61 1.70
C ASP A 17 4.18 21.41 2.08
N MET A 18 3.56 20.28 1.68
CA MET A 18 2.22 19.90 2.14
C MET A 18 2.17 19.67 3.66
N MET A 19 3.23 19.15 4.28
CA MET A 19 3.27 18.92 5.74
C MET A 19 3.24 20.22 6.57
N SER A 20 3.48 21.38 5.96
CA SER A 20 3.54 22.69 6.65
C SER A 20 2.18 23.39 6.77
N LEU A 21 1.16 22.87 6.08
CA LEU A 21 -0.25 23.25 6.23
C LEU A 21 -0.96 22.14 7.01
N ASN A 22 -2.14 22.37 7.59
CA ASN A 22 -2.94 21.44 8.42
C ASN A 22 -3.24 20.02 7.84
N ILE A 23 -2.65 19.68 6.69
CA ILE A 23 -2.70 18.45 5.93
C ILE A 23 -2.26 17.24 6.77
N GLY A 24 -1.32 17.37 7.71
CA GLY A 24 -0.92 16.25 8.57
C GLY A 24 -2.09 15.60 9.32
N ALA A 25 -2.98 16.40 9.91
CA ALA A 25 -4.15 15.90 10.63
C ALA A 25 -5.24 15.33 9.69
N ASP A 26 -5.44 15.93 8.53
CA ASP A 26 -6.44 15.47 7.55
C ASP A 26 -6.00 14.18 6.84
N VAL A 27 -4.69 14.03 6.57
CA VAL A 27 -4.12 12.78 6.05
C VAL A 27 -4.13 11.69 7.14
N SER A 28 -3.88 12.03 8.40
CA SER A 28 -3.98 11.10 9.54
C SER A 28 -5.40 10.52 9.66
N LYS A 29 -6.42 11.38 9.64
CA LYS A 29 -7.83 10.97 9.65
C LYS A 29 -8.21 10.14 8.44
N SER A 30 -7.70 10.50 7.26
CA SER A 30 -7.92 9.74 6.03
C SER A 30 -7.32 8.33 6.14
N CYS A 31 -6.09 8.21 6.67
CA CYS A 31 -5.45 6.91 6.85
C CYS A 31 -6.06 6.05 7.97
N ALA A 32 -6.64 6.67 9.02
CA ALA A 32 -7.37 5.96 10.06
C ALA A 32 -8.65 5.27 9.56
N GLN A 33 -9.20 5.72 8.43
CA GLN A 33 -10.41 5.16 7.81
C GLN A 33 -10.10 4.16 6.68
N VAL A 34 -8.82 3.94 6.37
CA VAL A 34 -8.39 3.04 5.30
C VAL A 34 -8.02 1.69 5.91
N ASP A 35 -8.59 0.62 5.37
CA ASP A 35 -8.20 -0.75 5.70
C ASP A 35 -6.68 -0.92 5.53
N SER A 36 -6.05 -1.68 6.40
CA SER A 36 -4.63 -2.00 6.28
C SER A 36 -4.34 -2.76 4.98
N PHE A 37 -3.08 -2.74 4.53
CA PHE A 37 -2.69 -3.43 3.30
C PHE A 37 -3.04 -4.92 3.35
N GLY A 38 -2.82 -5.53 4.52
CA GLY A 38 -3.15 -6.93 4.77
C GLY A 38 -4.65 -7.24 4.67
N GLU A 39 -5.50 -6.36 5.22
CA GLU A 39 -6.97 -6.50 5.16
C GLU A 39 -7.49 -6.37 3.73
N VAL A 40 -6.96 -5.41 2.95
CA VAL A 40 -7.33 -5.27 1.54
C VAL A 40 -6.91 -6.51 0.75
N LEU A 41 -5.69 -7.02 0.97
CA LEU A 41 -5.19 -8.22 0.30
C LEU A 41 -6.00 -9.47 0.67
N ASP A 42 -6.39 -9.62 1.95
CA ASP A 42 -7.21 -10.75 2.38
C ASP A 42 -8.65 -10.64 1.85
N SER A 43 -9.23 -9.44 1.77
CA SER A 43 -10.51 -9.20 1.11
C SER A 43 -10.48 -9.64 -0.36
N ILE A 44 -9.45 -9.24 -1.11
CA ILE A 44 -9.25 -9.64 -2.52
C ILE A 44 -9.15 -11.16 -2.64
N ARG A 45 -8.39 -11.79 -1.73
CA ARG A 45 -8.24 -13.25 -1.64
C ARG A 45 -9.59 -13.93 -1.45
N GLN A 46 -10.37 -13.49 -0.46
CA GLN A 46 -11.66 -14.07 -0.11
C GLN A 46 -12.68 -13.92 -1.25
N GLN A 47 -12.78 -12.73 -1.84
CA GLN A 47 -13.68 -12.45 -2.96
C GLN A 47 -13.41 -13.36 -4.17
N ARG A 48 -12.13 -13.62 -4.45
CA ARG A 48 -11.71 -14.54 -5.53
C ARG A 48 -11.65 -16.00 -5.10
N ARG A 49 -11.98 -16.31 -3.85
CA ARG A 49 -11.87 -17.66 -3.25
C ARG A 49 -10.49 -18.29 -3.42
N LEU A 50 -9.45 -17.46 -3.39
CA LEU A 50 -8.07 -17.89 -3.53
C LEU A 50 -7.57 -18.43 -2.17
N ARG A 51 -6.83 -19.53 -2.22
CA ARG A 51 -6.03 -19.97 -1.09
C ARG A 51 -4.71 -19.21 -1.04
N GLN A 52 -4.07 -19.14 0.13
CA GLN A 52 -2.80 -18.42 0.29
C GLN A 52 -1.69 -18.99 -0.60
N ASP A 53 -1.65 -20.30 -0.83
CA ASP A 53 -0.71 -20.96 -1.74
C ASP A 53 -0.90 -20.51 -3.20
N GLN A 54 -2.16 -20.27 -3.61
CA GLN A 54 -2.45 -19.77 -4.96
C GLN A 54 -1.97 -18.32 -5.13
N ILE A 55 -2.15 -17.48 -4.11
CA ILE A 55 -1.57 -16.12 -4.13
C ILE A 55 -0.05 -16.21 -4.21
N ALA A 56 0.58 -17.03 -3.37
CA ALA A 56 2.03 -17.21 -3.34
C ALA A 56 2.59 -17.51 -4.73
N VAL A 57 1.93 -18.42 -5.46
CA VAL A 57 2.28 -18.73 -6.86
C VAL A 57 2.09 -17.52 -7.78
N LEU A 58 0.94 -16.84 -7.70
CA LEU A 58 0.61 -15.72 -8.60
C LEU A 58 1.59 -14.56 -8.48
N ILE A 59 1.99 -14.19 -7.26
CA ILE A 59 2.91 -13.08 -7.01
C ILE A 59 4.36 -13.54 -6.81
N SER A 60 4.68 -14.78 -7.18
CA SER A 60 6.03 -15.37 -7.13
C SER A 60 6.73 -15.23 -5.78
N CYS A 61 6.02 -15.52 -4.68
CA CYS A 61 6.57 -15.51 -3.33
C CYS A 61 6.21 -16.78 -2.55
N SER A 62 6.73 -16.94 -1.34
CA SER A 62 6.43 -18.07 -0.46
C SER A 62 5.08 -17.89 0.26
N PRO A 63 4.40 -18.98 0.64
CA PRO A 63 3.18 -18.90 1.46
C PRO A 63 3.39 -18.16 2.79
N ALA A 64 4.59 -18.25 3.36
CA ALA A 64 4.96 -17.51 4.57
C ALA A 64 5.01 -15.99 4.32
N GLU A 65 5.52 -15.56 3.17
CA GLU A 65 5.51 -14.15 2.76
C GLU A 65 4.09 -13.64 2.51
N VAL A 66 3.23 -14.43 1.86
CA VAL A 66 1.80 -14.08 1.72
C VAL A 66 1.13 -13.92 3.08
N SER A 67 1.38 -14.86 4.01
CA SER A 67 0.84 -14.76 5.37
C SER A 67 1.34 -13.49 6.07
N ARG A 68 2.62 -13.13 5.91
CA ARG A 68 3.15 -11.86 6.44
C ARG A 68 2.46 -10.64 5.85
N LEU A 69 2.24 -10.62 4.53
CA LEU A 69 1.53 -9.51 3.86
C LEU A 69 0.10 -9.38 4.37
N ILE A 70 -0.63 -10.49 4.52
CA ILE A 70 -2.00 -10.51 5.07
C ILE A 70 -2.04 -10.01 6.52
N HIS A 71 -1.01 -10.29 7.33
CA HIS A 71 -0.88 -9.75 8.69
C HIS A 71 -0.21 -8.37 8.74
N ASN A 72 -0.25 -7.61 7.63
CA ASN A 72 0.29 -6.25 7.51
C ASN A 72 1.79 -6.10 7.86
N LYS A 73 2.58 -7.17 7.70
CA LYS A 73 4.04 -7.18 7.89
C LYS A 73 4.74 -7.03 6.54
N LEU A 74 4.67 -5.83 5.97
CA LEU A 74 5.21 -5.55 4.64
C LEU A 74 6.75 -5.55 4.63
N PRO A 75 7.39 -5.99 3.52
CA PRO A 75 8.83 -5.83 3.33
C PRO A 75 9.25 -4.35 3.40
N LYS A 76 10.37 -4.04 4.05
CA LYS A 76 10.90 -2.67 4.15
C LYS A 76 11.17 -2.00 2.80
N TYR A 77 11.39 -2.79 1.76
CA TYR A 77 11.72 -2.33 0.42
C TYR A 77 10.60 -2.60 -0.59
N LEU A 78 9.39 -2.90 -0.13
CA LEU A 78 8.24 -3.02 -1.03
C LEU A 78 8.02 -1.66 -1.71
N THR A 79 7.88 -1.68 -3.02
CA THR A 79 7.69 -0.50 -3.86
C THR A 79 6.27 -0.41 -4.39
N LEU A 80 5.84 0.80 -4.76
CA LEU A 80 4.54 1.00 -5.42
C LEU A 80 4.42 0.21 -6.73
N THR A 81 5.53 0.04 -7.46
CA THR A 81 5.59 -0.79 -8.67
C THR A 81 5.29 -2.25 -8.37
N GLU A 82 5.85 -2.81 -7.30
CA GLU A 82 5.56 -4.18 -6.88
C GLU A 82 4.11 -4.32 -6.42
N VAL A 83 3.55 -3.34 -5.69
CA VAL A 83 2.11 -3.33 -5.33
C VAL A 83 1.23 -3.34 -6.59
N HIS A 84 1.58 -2.54 -7.60
CA HIS A 84 0.86 -2.52 -8.87
C HIS A 84 0.99 -3.84 -9.64
N GLN A 85 2.18 -4.45 -9.64
CA GLN A 85 2.40 -5.77 -10.24
C GLN A 85 1.58 -6.84 -9.52
N MET A 86 1.57 -6.87 -8.18
CA MET A 86 0.74 -7.78 -7.39
C MET A 86 -0.75 -7.62 -7.73
N ALA A 87 -1.23 -6.38 -7.79
CA ALA A 87 -2.62 -6.10 -8.15
C ALA A 87 -2.97 -6.61 -9.55
N SER A 88 -2.06 -6.41 -10.52
CA SER A 88 -2.21 -6.93 -11.89
C SER A 88 -2.26 -8.47 -11.91
N LEU A 89 -1.35 -9.14 -11.21
CA LEU A 89 -1.26 -10.60 -11.14
C LEU A 89 -2.46 -11.23 -10.44
N LEU A 90 -3.05 -10.53 -9.46
CA LEU A 90 -4.28 -10.92 -8.79
C LEU A 90 -5.56 -10.55 -9.58
N ASN A 91 -5.40 -9.97 -10.77
CA ASN A 91 -6.49 -9.47 -11.61
C ASN A 91 -7.41 -8.53 -10.82
N CYS A 92 -6.82 -7.55 -10.14
CA CYS A 92 -7.54 -6.53 -9.39
C CYS A 92 -8.28 -5.58 -10.32
N SER A 93 -9.51 -5.25 -9.96
CA SER A 93 -10.23 -4.11 -10.52
C SER A 93 -9.51 -2.80 -10.18
N ARG A 94 -9.88 -1.73 -10.88
CA ARG A 94 -9.35 -0.39 -10.61
C ARG A 94 -9.61 0.05 -9.17
N GLU A 95 -10.77 -0.27 -8.62
CA GLU A 95 -11.12 0.08 -7.25
C GLU A 95 -10.24 -0.63 -6.22
N GLU A 96 -10.00 -1.93 -6.41
CA GLU A 96 -9.12 -2.72 -5.54
C GLU A 96 -7.67 -2.27 -5.63
N LEU A 97 -7.20 -1.88 -6.82
CA LEU A 97 -5.88 -1.29 -7.01
C LEU A 97 -5.75 0.02 -6.21
N VAL A 98 -6.75 0.90 -6.28
CA VAL A 98 -6.76 2.15 -5.50
C VAL A 98 -6.74 1.87 -4.01
N ARG A 99 -7.52 0.87 -3.53
CA ARG A 99 -7.51 0.46 -2.13
C ARG A 99 -6.15 -0.06 -1.68
N LEU A 100 -5.50 -0.93 -2.47
CA LEU A 100 -4.15 -1.44 -2.17
C LEU A 100 -3.11 -0.32 -2.13
N ILE A 101 -3.16 0.61 -3.08
CA ILE A 101 -2.25 1.76 -3.13
C ILE A 101 -2.46 2.66 -1.91
N ASN A 102 -3.70 3.01 -1.57
CA ASN A 102 -3.99 3.86 -0.43
C ASN A 102 -3.53 3.21 0.88
N ALA A 103 -3.80 1.92 1.07
CA ALA A 103 -3.37 1.17 2.23
C ALA A 103 -1.83 1.12 2.34
N PHE A 104 -1.13 0.93 1.21
CA PHE A 104 0.33 0.95 1.15
C PHE A 104 0.91 2.32 1.47
N VAL A 105 0.34 3.40 0.90
CA VAL A 105 0.77 4.78 1.18
C VAL A 105 0.57 5.10 2.65
N CYS A 106 -0.59 4.81 3.23
CA CYS A 106 -0.83 5.02 4.65
C CYS A 106 0.16 4.25 5.52
N TYR A 107 0.46 2.99 5.19
CA TYR A 107 1.50 2.21 5.88
C TYR A 107 2.88 2.90 5.82
N LEU A 108 3.28 3.45 4.68
CA LEU A 108 4.54 4.19 4.58
C LEU A 108 4.53 5.45 5.46
N LEU A 109 3.44 6.21 5.44
CA LEU A 109 3.31 7.44 6.21
C LEU A 109 3.36 7.18 7.72
N PHE A 110 2.71 6.12 8.21
CA PHE A 110 2.82 5.68 9.60
C PHE A 110 4.25 5.26 9.96
N ASN A 111 4.88 4.40 9.16
CA ASN A 111 6.23 3.90 9.49
C ASN A 111 7.34 4.95 9.38
N HIS A 112 7.14 5.98 8.56
CA HIS A 112 8.06 7.11 8.48
C HIS A 112 7.80 8.19 9.53
N GLY A 113 6.83 7.98 10.44
CA GLY A 113 6.51 8.94 11.51
C GLY A 113 5.90 10.24 10.99
N VAL A 114 5.33 10.22 9.78
CA VAL A 114 4.65 11.38 9.18
C VAL A 114 3.26 11.56 9.79
N ILE A 115 2.66 10.45 10.24
CA ILE A 115 1.32 10.40 10.83
C ILE A 115 1.43 9.70 12.18
N ASP A 116 0.85 10.30 13.21
CA ASP A 116 0.80 9.74 14.55
C ASP A 116 -0.48 8.90 14.73
N THR A 117 -0.33 7.64 15.16
CA THR A 117 -1.47 6.74 15.41
C THR A 117 -2.22 7.07 16.70
N ASP A 118 -1.62 7.86 17.59
CA ASP A 118 -2.18 8.20 18.90
C ASP A 118 -3.08 9.46 18.85
N ALA A 119 -3.30 10.03 17.66
CA ALA A 119 -4.13 11.21 17.45
C ALA A 119 -5.61 10.90 17.13
N VAL A 120 -6.05 9.65 17.30
CA VAL A 120 -7.45 9.22 17.17
C VAL A 120 -8.01 8.77 18.51
#